data_AF-A0A7C6EYJ8-F1
#
_entry.id   AF-A0A7C6EYJ8-F1
#
_cell.length_a   1.000
_cell.length_b   1.000
_cell.length_c   1.000
_cell.angle_alpha   90.00
_cell.angle_beta   90.00
_cell.angle_gamma   90.00
#
_symmetry.space_group_name_H-M   'P 1'
#
loop_
_entity.id
_entity.type
_entity.pdbx_description
1 polymer ?
#
loop_
_entity_poly.entity_id
_entity_poly.type
_entity_poly.pdbx_seq_one_letter_code
_entity_poly.pdbx_strand_id
1 'polypeptide(L)'
;MFGATWYRGSWFGRPVQWNGLRYANALLKLAEYDESQPWQGVAELLVRSAIHQQDQEGENVALWPDNISAMDGEKCPWVFAPRQIIGCITKLLGRDEEPTTVYVPAQSGRFAITSCGKIEHPQVDGKGLHLTVTFPPGEVGPVIIANVGQPAQVTIDGQAVPQNDQPHLQEGSAWCYDPGGALLTIQVGVTGPAKIDVMPAGYQRVERIPRLVTILNFQFDEGIEGWIAAHDV
;
A
#
# COMPACT_ATOMS: atom_id res chain seq x y z
N MET A 1 -11.71 -9.99 -26.91
CA MET A 1 -10.29 -10.17 -27.30
C MET A 1 -10.27 -10.72 -28.72
N PHE A 2 -9.59 -10.06 -29.66
CA PHE A 2 -9.34 -10.60 -31.00
C PHE A 2 -7.97 -11.28 -30.97
N GLY A 3 -7.94 -12.60 -30.87
CA GLY A 3 -6.68 -13.33 -30.79
C GLY A 3 -6.85 -14.75 -31.29
N ALA A 4 -5.76 -15.33 -31.77
CA ALA A 4 -5.67 -16.76 -31.99
C ALA A 4 -4.39 -17.31 -31.38
N THR A 5 -4.48 -18.41 -30.64
CA THR A 5 -3.30 -19.16 -30.20
C THR A 5 -2.85 -20.09 -31.31
N TRP A 6 -1.55 -20.04 -31.64
CA TRP A 6 -0.91 -20.88 -32.67
C TRP A 6 -1.61 -20.87 -34.04
N TYR A 7 -2.32 -19.79 -34.38
CA TYR A 7 -3.16 -19.69 -35.59
C TYR A 7 -4.23 -20.78 -35.72
N ARG A 8 -4.57 -21.47 -34.62
CA ARG A 8 -5.52 -22.60 -34.60
C ARG A 8 -6.63 -22.44 -33.56
N GLY A 9 -6.32 -21.89 -32.39
CA GLY A 9 -7.30 -21.68 -31.33
C GLY A 9 -7.88 -20.27 -31.39
N SER A 10 -9.18 -20.12 -31.66
CA SER A 10 -9.86 -18.82 -31.65
C SER A 10 -10.20 -18.38 -30.22
N TRP A 11 -9.91 -17.13 -29.87
CA TRP A 11 -10.35 -16.50 -28.61
C TRP A 11 -11.71 -15.79 -28.73
N PHE A 12 -12.36 -15.87 -29.89
CA PHE A 12 -13.72 -15.37 -30.05
C PHE A 12 -14.68 -16.12 -29.13
N GLY A 13 -15.50 -15.37 -28.39
CA GLY A 13 -16.42 -15.94 -27.41
C GLY A 13 -15.73 -16.62 -26.23
N ARG A 14 -14.43 -16.37 -25.99
CA ARG A 14 -13.68 -16.92 -24.84
C ARG A 14 -13.09 -15.79 -24.00
N PRO A 15 -13.92 -15.04 -23.24
CA PRO A 15 -13.41 -14.05 -22.30
C PRO A 15 -12.40 -14.67 -21.33
N VAL A 16 -11.22 -14.07 -21.27
CA VAL A 16 -10.13 -14.47 -20.38
C VAL A 16 -10.24 -13.67 -19.09
N GLN A 17 -10.56 -14.34 -17.99
CA GLN A 17 -11.05 -13.68 -16.79
C GLN A 17 -9.94 -12.98 -16.00
N TRP A 18 -8.69 -13.45 -16.07
CA TRP A 18 -7.57 -12.80 -15.38
C TRP A 18 -7.24 -11.44 -15.96
N ASN A 19 -7.42 -11.27 -17.28
CA ASN A 19 -7.32 -9.98 -17.94
C ASN A 19 -8.43 -9.03 -17.43
N GLY A 20 -9.64 -9.56 -17.27
CA GLY A 20 -10.77 -8.83 -16.70
C GLY A 20 -10.47 -8.30 -15.29
N LEU A 21 -9.91 -9.13 -14.41
CA LEU A 21 -9.54 -8.73 -13.04
C LEU A 21 -8.36 -7.75 -13.00
N ARG A 22 -7.36 -7.91 -13.88
CA ARG A 22 -6.28 -6.91 -14.02
C ARG A 22 -6.82 -5.55 -14.46
N TYR A 23 -7.76 -5.56 -15.41
CA TYR A 23 -8.42 -4.35 -15.87
C TYR A 23 -9.31 -3.73 -14.79
N ALA A 24 -10.08 -4.55 -14.05
CA ALA A 24 -10.88 -4.10 -12.92
C ALA A 24 -10.03 -3.38 -11.85
N ASN A 25 -8.88 -3.96 -11.47
CA ASN A 25 -7.98 -3.31 -10.52
C ASN A 25 -7.46 -1.95 -11.05
N ALA A 26 -7.10 -1.88 -12.34
CA ALA A 26 -6.66 -0.62 -12.95
C ALA A 26 -7.78 0.44 -12.96
N LEU A 27 -9.03 0.04 -13.25
CA LEU A 27 -10.19 0.92 -13.20
C LEU A 27 -10.48 1.43 -11.78
N LEU A 28 -10.33 0.59 -10.76
CA LEU A 28 -10.48 1.01 -9.36
C LEU A 28 -9.45 2.06 -8.97
N LYS A 29 -8.20 1.93 -9.43
CA LYS A 29 -7.16 2.96 -9.22
C LYS A 29 -7.45 4.25 -10.00
N LEU A 30 -7.95 4.13 -11.23
CA LEU A 30 -8.31 5.29 -12.05
C LEU A 30 -9.48 6.07 -11.43
N ALA A 31 -10.46 5.38 -10.84
CA ALA A 31 -11.63 5.99 -10.21
C ALA A 31 -11.28 6.94 -9.04
N GLU A 32 -10.08 6.84 -8.46
CA GLU A 32 -9.60 7.78 -7.43
C GLU A 32 -9.22 9.16 -7.99
N TYR A 33 -9.03 9.27 -9.31
CA TYR A 33 -8.53 10.48 -9.96
C TYR A 33 -9.44 10.99 -11.08
N ASP A 34 -10.31 10.14 -11.62
CA ASP A 34 -11.20 10.48 -12.73
C ASP A 34 -12.63 10.00 -12.44
N GLU A 35 -13.56 10.95 -12.37
CA GLU A 35 -15.00 10.68 -12.20
C GLU A 35 -15.79 10.86 -13.51
N SER A 36 -15.11 11.07 -14.64
CA SER A 36 -15.77 11.36 -15.93
C SER A 36 -16.60 10.19 -16.49
N GLN A 37 -16.39 8.97 -15.98
CA GLN A 37 -17.08 7.75 -16.36
C GLN A 37 -17.31 6.86 -15.13
N PRO A 38 -18.23 5.88 -15.19
CA PRO A 38 -18.52 4.99 -14.06
C PRO A 38 -17.47 3.89 -13.87
N TRP A 39 -16.18 4.25 -13.76
CA TRP A 39 -15.05 3.29 -13.70
C TRP A 39 -15.21 2.26 -12.59
N GLN A 40 -15.57 2.69 -11.39
CA GLN A 40 -15.80 1.80 -10.25
C GLN A 40 -16.95 0.82 -10.53
N GLY A 41 -18.04 1.29 -11.15
CA GLY A 41 -19.18 0.42 -11.50
C GLY A 41 -18.80 -0.63 -12.56
N VAL A 42 -17.99 -0.26 -13.55
CA VAL A 42 -17.47 -1.22 -14.54
C VAL A 42 -16.55 -2.25 -13.87
N ALA A 43 -15.66 -1.81 -12.98
CA ALA A 43 -14.80 -2.71 -12.22
C ALA A 43 -15.60 -3.69 -11.36
N GLU A 44 -16.63 -3.21 -10.65
CA GLU A 44 -17.49 -4.04 -9.83
C GLU A 44 -18.19 -5.14 -10.63
N LEU A 45 -18.69 -4.82 -11.83
CA LEU A 45 -19.32 -5.82 -12.71
C LEU A 45 -18.33 -6.91 -13.15
N LEU A 46 -17.08 -6.54 -13.45
CA LEU A 46 -16.02 -7.50 -13.78
C LEU A 46 -15.68 -8.41 -12.60
N VAL A 47 -15.64 -7.87 -11.38
CA VAL A 47 -15.39 -8.62 -10.15
C VAL A 47 -16.55 -9.58 -9.85
N ARG A 48 -17.80 -9.11 -9.94
CA ARG A 48 -19.00 -9.95 -9.79
C ARG A 48 -19.01 -11.11 -10.79
N SER A 49 -18.66 -10.83 -12.05
CA SER A 49 -18.51 -11.87 -13.06
C SER A 49 -17.47 -12.92 -12.66
N ALA A 50 -16.32 -12.50 -12.12
CA ALA A 50 -15.28 -13.41 -11.63
C ALA A 50 -15.79 -14.32 -10.50
N ILE A 51 -16.52 -13.75 -9.55
CA ILE A 51 -17.11 -14.49 -8.41
C ILE A 51 -18.07 -15.56 -8.92
N HIS A 52 -18.95 -15.22 -9.89
CA HIS A 52 -19.87 -16.18 -10.49
C HIS A 52 -19.17 -17.30 -11.28
N GLN A 53 -17.94 -17.07 -11.74
CA GLN A 53 -17.15 -18.08 -12.44
C GLN A 53 -16.43 -19.05 -11.48
N GLN A 54 -16.40 -18.77 -10.18
CA GLN A 54 -15.80 -19.68 -9.20
C GLN A 54 -16.58 -20.99 -9.09
N ASP A 55 -15.88 -22.11 -8.91
CA ASP A 55 -16.51 -23.38 -8.57
C ASP A 55 -17.04 -23.31 -7.13
N GLN A 56 -18.28 -23.75 -6.92
CA GLN A 56 -18.95 -23.70 -5.62
C GLN A 56 -18.75 -24.96 -4.79
N GLU A 57 -18.37 -26.06 -5.43
CA GLU A 57 -18.26 -27.39 -4.84
C GLU A 57 -17.11 -28.18 -5.48
N GLY A 58 -16.73 -29.30 -4.88
CA GLY A 58 -15.69 -30.20 -5.39
C GLY A 58 -14.25 -29.75 -5.05
N GLU A 59 -13.29 -30.35 -5.73
CA GLU A 59 -11.85 -30.18 -5.43
C GLU A 59 -11.33 -28.77 -5.78
N ASN A 60 -11.98 -28.08 -6.72
CA ASN A 60 -11.61 -26.73 -7.16
C ASN A 60 -12.43 -25.62 -6.51
N VAL A 61 -13.10 -25.90 -5.38
CA VAL A 61 -13.95 -24.91 -4.70
C VAL A 61 -13.24 -23.57 -4.50
N ALA A 62 -13.93 -22.48 -4.80
CA ALA A 62 -13.44 -21.10 -4.81
C ALA A 62 -12.34 -20.77 -5.84
N LEU A 63 -11.87 -21.74 -6.63
CA LEU A 63 -11.00 -21.45 -7.78
C LEU A 63 -11.86 -21.02 -8.98
N TRP A 64 -11.26 -20.27 -9.90
CA TRP A 64 -11.93 -19.76 -11.10
C TRP A 64 -11.11 -20.03 -12.36
N PRO A 65 -11.75 -20.26 -13.52
CA PRO A 65 -11.07 -20.69 -14.74
C PRO A 65 -10.35 -19.54 -15.45
N ASP A 66 -9.33 -19.86 -16.23
CA ASP A 66 -8.63 -18.89 -17.09
C ASP A 66 -9.57 -18.21 -18.09
N ASN A 67 -10.46 -18.98 -18.69
CA ASN A 67 -11.48 -18.48 -19.59
C ASN A 67 -12.75 -19.33 -19.48
N ILE A 68 -13.86 -18.70 -19.89
CA ILE A 68 -15.16 -19.35 -20.01
C ILE A 68 -15.66 -19.16 -21.44
N SER A 69 -16.35 -20.17 -21.98
CA SER A 69 -17.05 -20.06 -23.25
C SER A 69 -18.31 -19.21 -23.08
N ALA A 70 -18.43 -18.15 -23.86
CA ALA A 70 -19.62 -17.29 -23.90
C ALA A 70 -20.81 -17.94 -24.63
N MET A 71 -20.61 -19.10 -25.26
CA MET A 71 -21.65 -19.81 -26.01
C MET A 71 -22.44 -20.78 -25.14
N ASP A 72 -21.74 -21.53 -24.29
CA ASP A 72 -22.29 -22.64 -23.50
C ASP A 72 -21.86 -22.62 -22.03
N GLY A 73 -21.01 -21.67 -21.62
CA GLY A 73 -20.53 -21.56 -20.25
C GLY A 73 -19.43 -22.56 -19.88
N GLU A 74 -18.88 -23.31 -20.84
CA GLU A 74 -17.81 -24.28 -20.56
C GLU A 74 -16.60 -23.56 -19.95
N LYS A 75 -16.17 -24.05 -18.78
CA LYS A 75 -15.01 -23.54 -18.06
C LYS A 75 -13.74 -24.26 -18.51
N CYS A 76 -12.70 -23.49 -18.78
CA CYS A 76 -11.37 -24.03 -19.00
C CYS A 76 -10.85 -24.75 -17.73
N PRO A 77 -10.13 -25.89 -17.84
CA PRO A 77 -9.61 -26.62 -16.68
C PRO A 77 -8.46 -25.92 -15.95
N TRP A 78 -7.84 -24.90 -16.56
CA TRP A 78 -6.80 -24.11 -15.91
C TRP A 78 -7.45 -23.17 -14.88
N VAL A 79 -7.30 -23.48 -13.61
CA VAL A 79 -7.95 -22.75 -12.50
C VAL A 79 -6.95 -21.94 -11.70
N PHE A 80 -7.42 -20.80 -11.19
CA PHE A 80 -6.63 -19.84 -10.43
C PHE A 80 -7.15 -19.69 -9.00
N ALA A 81 -6.23 -19.42 -8.07
CA ALA A 81 -6.57 -19.04 -6.70
C ALA A 81 -7.41 -17.73 -6.68
N PRO A 82 -8.30 -17.55 -5.69
CA PRO A 82 -9.19 -16.39 -5.62
C PRO A 82 -8.48 -15.07 -5.28
N ARG A 83 -7.15 -15.06 -5.16
CA ARG A 83 -6.38 -13.90 -4.67
C ARG A 83 -6.65 -12.60 -5.45
N GLN A 84 -6.76 -12.66 -6.78
CA GLN A 84 -7.05 -11.47 -7.59
C GLN A 84 -8.47 -10.94 -7.38
N ILE A 85 -9.44 -11.84 -7.16
CA ILE A 85 -10.82 -11.49 -6.83
C ILE A 85 -10.83 -10.78 -5.47
N ILE A 86 -10.20 -11.39 -4.47
CA ILE A 86 -10.10 -10.85 -3.10
C ILE A 86 -9.48 -9.45 -3.11
N GLY A 87 -8.36 -9.25 -3.82
CA GLY A 87 -7.71 -7.93 -3.89
C GLY A 87 -8.60 -6.83 -4.49
N CYS A 88 -9.45 -7.17 -5.47
CA CYS A 88 -10.41 -6.19 -6.00
C CYS A 88 -11.56 -5.93 -5.02
N ILE A 89 -12.04 -6.98 -4.33
CA ILE A 89 -13.07 -6.86 -3.29
C ILE A 89 -12.58 -5.98 -2.14
N THR A 90 -11.36 -6.19 -1.64
CA THR A 90 -10.82 -5.40 -0.52
C THR A 90 -10.69 -3.94 -0.91
N LYS A 91 -10.22 -3.63 -2.13
CA LYS A 91 -10.22 -2.25 -2.65
C LYS A 91 -11.63 -1.65 -2.77
N LEU A 92 -12.62 -2.41 -3.29
CA LEU A 92 -14.03 -1.97 -3.36
C LEU A 92 -14.65 -1.71 -1.98
N LEU A 93 -14.21 -2.42 -0.95
CA LEU A 93 -14.65 -2.25 0.44
C LEU A 93 -13.88 -1.14 1.18
N GLY A 94 -12.96 -0.43 0.51
CA GLY A 94 -12.11 0.59 1.14
C GLY A 94 -11.05 0.01 2.09
N ARG A 95 -10.67 -1.26 1.89
CA ARG A 95 -9.67 -2.01 2.68
C ARG A 95 -8.46 -2.32 1.79
N ASP A 96 -7.97 -1.32 1.08
CA ASP A 96 -6.88 -1.53 0.13
C ASP A 96 -5.64 -2.10 0.84
N GLU A 97 -5.07 -3.14 0.25
CA GLU A 97 -3.89 -3.81 0.78
C GLU A 97 -2.60 -3.20 0.21
N GLU A 98 -2.71 -2.39 -0.84
CA GLU A 98 -1.58 -1.68 -1.42
C GLU A 98 -1.27 -0.41 -0.60
N PRO A 99 -0.03 -0.22 -0.12
CA PRO A 99 0.35 0.99 0.57
C PRO A 99 0.33 2.19 -0.38
N THR A 100 -0.23 3.30 0.08
CA THR A 100 -0.26 4.57 -0.66
C THR A 100 0.73 5.54 -0.06
N THR A 101 1.46 6.28 -0.91
CA THR A 101 2.38 7.34 -0.49
C THR A 101 1.83 8.72 -0.84
N VAL A 102 1.68 9.58 0.17
CA VAL A 102 1.36 11.00 0.02
C VAL A 102 2.60 11.86 0.27
N TYR A 103 2.82 12.86 -0.57
CA TYR A 103 3.93 13.79 -0.43
C TYR A 103 3.46 15.13 0.14
N VAL A 104 4.15 15.62 1.16
CA VAL A 104 3.84 16.90 1.82
C VAL A 104 5.01 17.86 1.65
N PRO A 105 4.80 19.06 1.08
CA PRO A 105 5.85 20.07 0.99
C PRO A 105 6.38 20.47 2.38
N ALA A 106 7.69 20.66 2.47
CA ALA A 106 8.38 21.23 3.63
C ALA A 106 9.20 22.45 3.18
N GLN A 107 9.75 23.23 4.13
CA GLN A 107 10.56 24.42 3.79
C GLN A 107 11.74 24.09 2.85
N SER A 108 12.36 22.92 3.00
CA SER A 108 13.55 22.51 2.26
C SER A 108 13.43 21.15 1.56
N GLY A 109 12.22 20.73 1.19
CA GLY A 109 12.00 19.46 0.48
C GLY A 109 10.57 18.96 0.60
N ARG A 110 10.40 17.64 0.80
CA ARG A 110 9.10 17.01 1.04
C ARG A 110 9.22 15.81 1.96
N PHE A 111 8.21 15.65 2.81
CA PHE A 111 7.98 14.40 3.52
C PHE A 111 7.29 13.41 2.58
N ALA A 112 7.60 12.12 2.72
CA ALA A 112 6.86 11.04 2.07
C ALA A 112 6.20 10.20 3.16
N ILE A 113 4.88 10.16 3.16
CA ILE A 113 4.08 9.48 4.17
C ILE A 113 3.45 8.26 3.51
N THR A 114 3.71 7.06 4.01
CA THR A 114 3.24 5.80 3.43
C THR A 114 2.45 5.00 4.45
N SER A 115 1.27 4.50 4.05
CA SER A 115 0.41 3.65 4.88
C SER A 115 -0.54 2.83 4.01
N CYS A 116 -1.04 1.70 4.52
CA CYS A 116 -2.22 1.02 3.96
C CYS A 116 -3.53 1.67 4.47
N GLY A 117 -3.47 2.42 5.57
CA GLY A 117 -4.57 3.27 6.01
C GLY A 117 -4.68 4.51 5.10
N LYS A 118 -5.90 5.02 4.94
CA LYS A 118 -6.15 6.21 4.12
C LYS A 118 -5.53 7.44 4.80
N ILE A 119 -4.60 8.11 4.13
CA ILE A 119 -3.93 9.32 4.63
C ILE A 119 -4.73 10.55 4.18
N GLU A 120 -5.11 11.39 5.15
CA GLU A 120 -5.96 12.56 4.94
C GLU A 120 -5.36 13.80 5.61
N HIS A 121 -5.54 14.96 4.98
CA HIS A 121 -5.14 16.28 5.49
C HIS A 121 -3.68 16.41 5.99
N PRO A 122 -2.67 15.85 5.29
CA PRO A 122 -1.31 15.97 5.78
C PRO A 122 -0.79 17.39 5.58
N GLN A 123 -0.31 18.01 6.64
CA GLN A 123 0.11 19.42 6.67
C GLN A 123 1.31 19.60 7.59
N VAL A 124 2.20 20.51 7.20
CA VAL A 124 3.35 20.92 8.00
C VAL A 124 3.10 22.34 8.47
N ASP A 125 3.22 22.57 9.77
CA ASP A 125 3.21 23.92 10.34
C ASP A 125 4.63 24.31 10.81
N GLY A 126 4.77 25.47 11.46
CA GLY A 126 6.08 25.95 11.94
C GLY A 126 6.72 25.10 13.04
N LYS A 127 6.04 24.07 13.56
CA LYS A 127 6.46 23.26 14.70
C LYS A 127 6.43 21.75 14.40
N GLY A 128 5.50 21.27 13.58
CA GLY A 128 5.27 19.82 13.41
C GLY A 128 4.61 19.41 12.10
N LEU A 129 4.45 18.11 11.97
CA LEU A 129 3.73 17.44 10.88
C LEU A 129 2.45 16.85 11.47
N HIS A 130 1.33 17.16 10.83
CA HIS A 130 -0.01 16.76 11.26
C HIS A 130 -0.68 16.01 10.13
N LEU A 131 -1.38 14.92 10.45
CA LEU A 131 -2.17 14.16 9.48
C LEU A 131 -3.27 13.39 10.19
N THR A 132 -4.27 12.95 9.43
CA THR A 132 -5.18 11.89 9.86
C THR A 132 -4.87 10.63 9.06
N VAL A 133 -4.84 9.49 9.72
CA VAL A 133 -4.86 8.19 9.04
C VAL A 133 -6.12 7.43 9.45
N THR A 134 -6.80 6.82 8.49
CA THR A 134 -8.01 6.05 8.74
C THR A 134 -7.78 4.59 8.38
N PHE A 135 -7.80 3.71 9.38
CA PHE A 135 -7.79 2.26 9.17
C PHE A 135 -9.23 1.70 9.20
N PRO A 136 -9.59 0.74 8.32
CA PRO A 136 -10.90 0.11 8.34
C PRO A 136 -11.22 -0.58 9.67
N PRO A 137 -12.51 -0.79 10.01
CA PRO A 137 -12.94 -1.54 11.19
C PRO A 137 -12.21 -2.89 11.32
N GLY A 138 -11.57 -3.10 12.48
CA GLY A 138 -10.82 -4.31 12.81
C GLY A 138 -9.38 -4.32 12.27
N GLU A 139 -8.92 -3.27 11.60
CA GLU A 139 -7.55 -3.11 11.14
C GLU A 139 -6.82 -2.02 11.94
N VAL A 140 -5.52 -2.24 12.06
CA VAL A 140 -4.51 -1.37 12.65
C VAL A 140 -3.26 -1.49 11.80
N GLY A 141 -2.36 -0.51 11.84
CA GLY A 141 -1.17 -0.63 11.00
C GLY A 141 -0.16 0.50 11.13
N PRO A 142 0.97 0.36 10.41
CA PRO A 142 2.04 1.32 10.45
C PRO A 142 1.77 2.51 9.52
N VAL A 143 2.22 3.68 9.95
CA VAL A 143 2.49 4.86 9.12
C VAL A 143 3.99 5.07 9.10
N ILE A 144 4.56 5.16 7.90
CA ILE A 144 5.98 5.41 7.69
C ILE A 144 6.17 6.81 7.13
N ILE A 145 6.99 7.63 7.78
CA ILE A 145 7.29 8.99 7.36
C ILE A 145 8.78 9.08 7.05
N ALA A 146 9.10 9.41 5.81
CA ALA A 146 10.47 9.58 5.34
C ALA A 146 10.88 11.05 5.25
N ASN A 147 12.18 11.28 5.39
CA ASN A 147 12.83 12.60 5.41
C ASN A 147 12.42 13.48 6.60
N VAL A 148 12.02 12.85 7.70
CA VAL A 148 11.75 13.52 8.96
C VAL A 148 12.95 13.37 9.87
N GLY A 149 13.35 14.47 10.52
CA GLY A 149 14.34 14.41 11.59
C GLY A 149 13.76 13.76 12.83
N GLN A 150 14.62 13.40 13.78
CA GLN A 150 14.18 12.70 14.99
C GLN A 150 13.14 13.54 15.76
N PRO A 151 11.89 13.07 15.90
CA PRO A 151 10.90 13.79 16.69
C PRO A 151 11.20 13.60 18.19
N ALA A 152 10.77 14.56 18.99
CA ALA A 152 10.78 14.45 20.45
C ALA A 152 9.52 13.75 20.96
N GLN A 153 8.41 13.87 20.21
CA GLN A 153 7.12 13.34 20.58
C GLN A 153 6.29 13.00 19.34
N VAL A 154 5.56 11.89 19.44
CA VAL A 154 4.45 11.54 18.55
C VAL A 154 3.19 11.42 19.40
N THR A 155 2.09 12.02 18.95
CA THR A 155 0.78 11.85 19.59
C THR A 155 -0.23 11.23 18.62
N ILE A 156 -1.13 10.41 19.17
CA ILE A 156 -2.33 9.92 18.47
C ILE A 156 -3.55 10.41 19.24
N ASP A 157 -4.44 11.14 18.57
CA ASP A 157 -5.63 11.78 19.15
C ASP A 157 -5.30 12.62 20.40
N GLY A 158 -4.16 13.32 20.35
CA GLY A 158 -3.64 14.15 21.43
C GLY A 158 -2.97 13.40 22.58
N GLN A 159 -2.93 12.06 22.56
CA GLN A 159 -2.24 11.25 23.56
C GLN A 159 -0.83 10.89 23.11
N ALA A 160 0.15 11.10 23.99
CA ALA A 160 1.54 10.74 23.71
C ALA A 160 1.71 9.23 23.53
N VAL A 161 2.38 8.85 22.46
CA VAL A 161 2.65 7.46 22.10
C VAL A 161 4.08 7.09 22.51
N PRO A 162 4.31 5.93 23.15
CA PRO A 162 5.64 5.55 23.59
C PRO A 162 6.57 5.24 22.40
N GLN A 163 7.86 5.54 22.59
CA GLN A 163 8.90 5.08 21.70
C GLN A 163 9.23 3.60 22.02
N ASN A 164 9.35 2.76 21.00
CA ASN A 164 9.68 1.34 21.11
C ASN A 164 10.43 0.91 19.84
N ASP A 165 11.50 0.13 19.93
CA ASP A 165 12.33 -0.24 18.77
C ASP A 165 11.58 -1.08 17.72
N GLN A 166 10.55 -1.83 18.14
CA GLN A 166 9.75 -2.70 17.28
C GLN A 166 8.25 -2.38 17.45
N PRO A 167 7.80 -1.20 17.00
CA PRO A 167 6.47 -0.69 17.32
C PRO A 167 5.35 -1.58 16.74
N HIS A 168 5.61 -2.26 15.62
CA HIS A 168 4.68 -3.16 14.94
C HIS A 168 4.42 -4.50 15.68
N LEU A 169 5.23 -4.83 16.69
CA LEU A 169 5.05 -6.03 17.53
C LEU A 169 4.31 -5.73 18.84
N GLN A 170 4.05 -4.45 19.13
CA GLN A 170 3.37 -4.04 20.35
C GLN A 170 1.85 -4.08 20.17
N GLU A 171 1.16 -4.47 21.22
CA GLU A 171 -0.28 -4.19 21.32
C GLU A 171 -0.47 -2.68 21.53
N GLY A 172 -1.32 -2.06 20.71
CA GLY A 172 -1.57 -0.62 20.78
C GLY A 172 -0.62 0.20 19.91
N SER A 173 -0.48 1.48 20.26
CA SER A 173 0.30 2.44 19.48
C SER A 173 1.70 2.61 20.03
N ALA A 174 2.68 2.66 19.15
CA ALA A 174 4.09 2.89 19.48
C ALA A 174 4.80 3.53 18.28
N TRP A 175 5.98 4.11 18.47
CA TRP A 175 6.80 4.59 17.35
C TRP A 175 8.28 4.27 17.51
N CYS A 176 9.01 4.14 16.40
CA CYS A 176 10.46 4.11 16.37
C CYS A 176 11.00 5.08 15.33
N TYR A 177 12.26 5.49 15.51
CA TYR A 177 12.96 6.34 14.56
C TYR A 177 14.27 5.68 14.16
N ASP A 178 14.47 5.55 12.85
CA ASP A 178 15.73 5.17 12.24
C ASP A 178 16.47 6.43 11.77
N PRO A 179 17.55 6.85 12.46
CA PRO A 179 18.34 8.00 12.08
C PRO A 179 19.09 7.79 10.76
N GLY A 180 19.39 6.53 10.41
CA GLY A 180 20.12 6.17 9.20
C GLY A 180 19.32 6.42 7.95
N GLY A 181 18.03 6.08 7.97
CA GLY A 181 17.11 6.35 6.87
C GLY A 181 16.37 7.69 6.96
N ALA A 182 16.48 8.43 8.08
CA ALA A 182 15.53 9.49 8.45
C ALA A 182 14.08 9.02 8.26
N LEU A 183 13.78 7.88 8.90
CA LEU A 183 12.51 7.17 8.83
C LEU A 183 11.87 7.12 10.20
N LEU A 184 10.65 7.62 10.31
CA LEU A 184 9.80 7.45 11.48
C LEU A 184 8.74 6.39 11.15
N THR A 185 8.65 5.35 11.97
CA THR A 185 7.57 4.37 11.89
C THR A 185 6.65 4.53 13.10
N ILE A 186 5.37 4.74 12.84
CA ILE A 186 4.34 4.89 13.87
C ILE A 186 3.36 3.74 13.70
N GLN A 187 3.32 2.81 14.65
CA GLN A 187 2.25 1.84 14.74
C GLN A 187 1.01 2.53 15.29
N VAL A 188 -0.07 2.52 14.52
CA VAL A 188 -1.38 3.05 14.93
C VAL A 188 -2.22 1.88 15.38
N GLY A 189 -2.33 1.70 16.70
CA GLY A 189 -3.03 0.58 17.32
C GLY A 189 -4.54 0.77 17.49
N VAL A 190 -5.13 1.72 16.77
CA VAL A 190 -6.57 2.00 16.81
C VAL A 190 -7.16 1.87 15.41
N THR A 191 -8.42 1.43 15.36
CA THR A 191 -9.20 1.35 14.13
C THR A 191 -9.99 2.64 13.91
N GLY A 192 -10.33 2.95 12.67
CA GLY A 192 -10.99 4.19 12.30
C GLY A 192 -10.01 5.36 12.11
N PRO A 193 -10.52 6.61 12.12
CA PRO A 193 -9.69 7.80 11.96
C PRO A 193 -8.87 8.05 13.22
N ALA A 194 -7.57 8.28 13.04
CA ALA A 194 -6.60 8.61 14.08
C ALA A 194 -5.82 9.86 13.68
N LYS A 195 -5.85 10.89 14.52
CA LYS A 195 -5.07 12.12 14.29
C LYS A 195 -3.65 11.91 14.80
N ILE A 196 -2.66 12.07 13.94
CA ILE A 196 -1.24 11.94 14.26
C ILE A 196 -0.59 13.32 14.24
N ASP A 197 0.11 13.65 15.32
CA ASP A 197 0.99 14.81 15.39
C ASP A 197 2.42 14.38 15.68
N VAL A 198 3.37 14.89 14.89
CA VAL A 198 4.80 14.61 15.01
C VAL A 198 5.52 15.92 15.32
N MET A 199 6.21 15.96 16.47
CA MET A 199 6.77 17.19 17.04
C MET A 199 8.18 16.99 17.62
N PRO A 200 9.18 17.82 17.25
CA PRO A 200 9.18 18.65 16.04
C PRO A 200 9.25 17.78 14.78
N ALA A 201 8.81 18.30 13.64
CA ALA A 201 8.98 17.65 12.34
C ALA A 201 9.93 18.46 11.45
N GLY A 202 11.22 18.39 11.75
CA GLY A 202 12.27 18.96 10.90
C GLY A 202 12.45 18.13 9.63
N TYR A 203 12.68 18.78 8.48
CA TYR A 203 13.08 18.05 7.28
C TYR A 203 14.54 17.60 7.40
N GLN A 204 14.79 16.30 7.25
CA GLN A 204 16.11 15.70 7.23
C GLN A 204 16.31 14.91 5.94
N ARG A 205 17.19 15.39 5.07
CA ARG A 205 17.56 14.67 3.85
C ARG A 205 18.61 13.61 4.18
N VAL A 206 18.39 12.40 3.68
CA VAL A 206 19.37 11.31 3.70
C VAL A 206 19.54 10.79 2.28
N GLU A 207 20.78 10.61 1.85
CA GLU A 207 21.12 9.89 0.62
C GLU A 207 20.95 8.39 0.85
N ARG A 208 19.89 7.80 0.29
CA ARG A 208 19.58 6.36 0.43
C ARG A 208 20.17 5.49 -0.68
N ILE A 209 20.76 6.14 -1.70
CA ILE A 209 21.47 5.45 -2.77
C ILE A 209 22.94 5.41 -2.36
N PRO A 210 23.55 4.21 -2.21
CA PRO A 210 24.96 4.10 -1.92
C PRO A 210 25.76 4.83 -3.00
N ARG A 211 26.66 5.71 -2.60
CA ARG A 211 27.62 6.34 -3.51
C ARG A 211 28.85 5.45 -3.58
N LEU A 212 29.44 5.35 -4.77
CA LEU A 212 30.74 4.70 -4.91
C LEU A 212 31.77 5.53 -4.13
N VAL A 213 32.30 4.96 -3.05
CA VAL A 213 33.38 5.57 -2.27
C VAL A 213 34.70 4.90 -2.66
N THR A 214 35.72 5.69 -2.97
CA THR A 214 37.06 5.20 -3.38
C THR A 214 38.10 5.33 -2.27
N ILE A 215 37.70 5.89 -1.12
CA ILE A 215 38.55 6.15 0.04
C ILE A 215 37.79 5.73 1.29
N LEU A 216 38.39 4.92 2.15
CA LEU A 216 37.78 4.55 3.43
C LEU A 216 37.82 5.75 4.38
N ASN A 217 36.65 6.23 4.81
CA ASN A 217 36.52 7.29 5.80
C ASN A 217 35.88 6.72 7.08
N PHE A 218 36.49 6.96 8.24
CA PHE A 218 36.00 6.50 9.54
C PHE A 218 35.51 7.67 10.42
N GLN A 219 35.31 8.85 9.84
CA GLN A 219 35.03 10.05 10.62
C GLN A 219 33.54 10.26 10.94
N PHE A 220 32.59 9.62 10.23
CA PHE A 220 31.13 9.66 10.50
C PHE A 220 30.51 11.05 10.75
N ASP A 221 31.22 12.13 10.43
CA ASP A 221 30.84 13.52 10.71
C ASP A 221 29.60 13.96 9.89
N GLU A 222 29.36 13.32 8.74
CA GLU A 222 28.22 13.59 7.84
C GLU A 222 27.05 12.58 8.04
N GLY A 223 27.15 11.69 9.03
CA GLY A 223 26.17 10.64 9.32
C GLY A 223 26.76 9.24 9.20
N ILE A 224 25.89 8.23 9.19
CA ILE A 224 26.34 6.83 9.17
C ILE A 224 26.74 6.33 7.78
N GLU A 225 26.69 7.17 6.72
CA GLU A 225 27.06 6.79 5.35
C GLU A 225 26.42 5.48 4.83
N GLY A 226 25.24 5.13 5.36
CA GLY A 226 24.54 3.87 5.05
C GLY A 226 24.97 2.66 5.89
N TRP A 227 25.91 2.83 6.83
CA TRP A 227 26.20 1.80 7.83
C TRP A 227 25.04 1.62 8.80
N ILE A 228 24.55 0.39 8.91
CA ILE A 228 23.62 -0.04 9.96
C ILE A 228 24.14 -1.34 10.56
N ALA A 229 23.81 -1.64 11.82
CA ALA A 229 24.26 -2.86 12.50
C ALA A 229 23.87 -4.17 11.77
N ALA A 230 22.86 -4.13 10.88
CA ALA A 230 22.53 -5.24 9.98
C ALA A 230 23.61 -5.56 8.94
N HIS A 231 24.68 -4.77 8.87
CA HIS A 231 25.87 -4.97 8.03
C HIS A 231 27.10 -5.44 8.83
N ASP A 232 26.95 -5.72 10.14
CA ASP A 232 27.99 -6.41 10.90
C ASP A 232 28.14 -7.85 10.38
N VAL A 233 29.36 -8.20 9.96
CA VAL A 233 29.75 -9.53 9.48
C VAL A 233 30.43 -10.31 10.60
#